data_AF-A0A9E8MY33-F1
#
_entry.id   AF-A0A9E8MY33-F1
#
_cell.length_a   1.000
_cell.length_b   1.000
_cell.length_c   1.000
_cell.angle_alpha   90.00
_cell.angle_beta   90.00
_cell.angle_gamma   90.00
#
_symmetry.space_group_name_H-M   'P 1'
#
loop_
_entity.id
_entity.type
_entity.pdbx_description
1 polymer ?
#
loop_
_entity_poly.entity_id
_entity_poly.type
_entity_poly.pdbx_seq_one_letter_code
_entity_poly.pdbx_strand_id
1 'polypeptide(L)'
;MKSILLVLALIINTVVFSQDWTTYHNKDFNFSVDLPGEPKTMEQEVPTEVGDLTMRMFMVDASVYEGSSNLMYMVIHTEYPVNPR
;
A
#
# COMPACT_ATOMS: atom_id res chain seq x y z
N MET A 1 -1.35 48.53 5.63
CA MET A 1 -0.89 47.97 4.33
C MET A 1 0.30 47.02 4.49
N LYS A 2 1.37 47.40 5.19
CA LYS A 2 2.55 46.53 5.42
C LYS A 2 2.21 45.22 6.15
N SER A 3 1.32 45.26 7.14
CA SER A 3 0.87 44.06 7.88
C SER A 3 -0.01 43.11 7.04
N ILE A 4 -0.73 43.64 6.05
CA ILE A 4 -1.57 42.84 5.14
C ILE A 4 -0.68 42.04 4.17
N LEU A 5 0.40 42.65 3.67
CA LEU A 5 1.41 41.97 2.84
C LEU A 5 2.10 40.82 3.59
N LEU A 6 2.32 40.97 4.90
CA LEU A 6 2.97 39.96 5.73
C LEU A 6 2.05 38.76 6.03
N VAL A 7 0.75 39.01 6.20
CA VAL A 7 -0.27 37.95 6.33
C VAL A 7 -0.45 37.20 5.01
N LEU A 8 -0.45 37.91 3.86
CA LEU A 8 -0.56 37.26 2.55
C LEU A 8 0.65 36.35 2.25
N ALA A 9 1.84 36.74 2.66
CA ALA A 9 3.06 35.94 2.49
C ALA A 9 3.09 34.66 3.35
N LEU A 10 2.39 34.65 4.49
CA LEU A 10 2.31 33.46 5.36
C LEU A 10 1.45 32.35 4.76
N ILE A 11 0.42 32.70 3.98
CA ILE A 11 -0.55 31.76 3.41
C ILE A 11 0.03 30.98 2.22
N ILE A 12 1.04 31.52 1.55
CA ILE A 12 1.63 30.93 0.33
C ILE A 12 2.59 29.76 0.66
N ASN A 13 3.03 29.62 1.92
CA ASN A 13 4.06 28.64 2.31
C ASN A 13 3.52 27.27 2.74
N THR A 14 2.21 27.04 2.72
CA THR A 14 1.66 25.72 3.07
C THR A 14 1.59 24.82 1.83
N VAL A 15 2.74 24.30 1.40
CA VAL A 15 2.76 23.16 0.48
C VAL A 15 2.33 21.94 1.29
N VAL A 16 1.11 21.47 1.07
CA VAL A 16 0.60 20.23 1.70
C VAL A 16 1.20 19.06 0.94
N PHE A 17 2.21 18.41 1.51
CA PHE A 17 2.70 17.12 1.03
C PHE A 17 1.68 16.04 1.43
N SER A 18 0.66 15.86 0.59
CA SER A 18 -0.22 14.70 0.69
C SER A 18 0.43 13.51 0.01
N GLN A 19 0.35 12.34 0.63
CA GLN A 19 0.65 11.09 -0.04
C GLN A 19 -0.46 10.83 -1.07
N ASP A 20 -0.10 10.51 -2.31
CA ASP A 20 -1.07 10.21 -3.36
C ASP A 20 -1.54 8.76 -3.21
N TRP A 21 -2.76 8.58 -2.70
CA TRP A 21 -3.41 7.27 -2.62
C TRP A 21 -4.16 6.98 -3.90
N THR A 22 -3.96 5.79 -4.46
CA THR A 22 -4.66 5.31 -5.65
C THR A 22 -5.33 3.96 -5.38
N THR A 23 -6.49 3.74 -6.00
CA THR A 23 -7.17 2.45 -5.90
C THR A 23 -6.46 1.45 -6.80
N TYR A 24 -5.85 0.43 -6.18
CA TYR A 24 -5.34 -0.74 -6.86
C TYR A 24 -6.48 -1.74 -7.11
N HIS A 25 -6.59 -2.22 -8.35
CA HIS A 25 -7.60 -3.20 -8.76
C HIS A 25 -6.92 -4.50 -9.20
N ASN A 26 -7.10 -5.57 -8.43
CA ASN A 26 -6.66 -6.90 -8.84
C ASN A 26 -7.82 -7.67 -9.45
N LYS A 27 -7.74 -7.91 -10.76
CA LYS A 27 -8.79 -8.63 -11.51
C LYS A 27 -8.74 -10.14 -11.32
N ASP A 28 -7.56 -10.69 -11.10
CA ASP A 28 -7.34 -12.14 -10.98
C ASP A 28 -8.00 -12.69 -9.69
N PHE A 29 -7.93 -11.91 -8.61
CA PHE A 29 -8.46 -12.27 -7.29
C PHE A 29 -9.66 -11.41 -6.85
N ASN A 30 -10.21 -10.61 -7.78
CA ASN A 30 -11.43 -9.82 -7.61
C ASN A 30 -11.45 -8.95 -6.34
N PHE A 31 -10.37 -8.24 -6.04
CA PHE A 31 -10.31 -7.29 -4.92
C PHE A 31 -9.86 -5.89 -5.38
N SER A 32 -10.16 -4.91 -4.55
CA SER A 32 -9.67 -3.53 -4.72
C SER A 32 -9.30 -2.93 -3.37
N VAL A 33 -8.24 -2.15 -3.33
CA VAL A 33 -7.71 -1.54 -2.11
C VAL A 33 -7.03 -0.22 -2.45
N ASP A 34 -7.20 0.80 -1.61
CA ASP A 34 -6.45 2.04 -1.75
C ASP A 34 -5.05 1.85 -1.17
N LEU A 35 -4.03 2.18 -1.97
CA LEU A 35 -2.62 2.06 -1.61
C LEU A 35 -1.88 3.35 -1.99
N PRO A 36 -0.81 3.72 -1.26
CA PRO A 36 -0.03 4.92 -1.56
C PRO A 36 0.94 4.75 -2.75
N GLY A 37 0.77 3.70 -3.54
CA GLY A 37 1.62 3.34 -4.66
C GLY A 37 1.25 1.98 -5.26
N GLU A 38 1.90 1.64 -6.38
CA GLU A 38 1.70 0.36 -7.04
C GLU A 38 2.36 -0.78 -6.24
N PRO A 39 1.62 -1.85 -5.89
CA PRO A 39 2.20 -2.95 -5.13
C PRO A 39 3.13 -3.82 -5.98
N LYS A 40 4.21 -4.31 -5.34
CA LYS A 40 5.01 -5.42 -5.87
C LYS A 40 4.38 -6.75 -5.47
N THR A 41 4.28 -7.66 -6.44
CA THR A 41 3.73 -9.00 -6.20
C THR A 41 4.83 -10.00 -5.90
N MET A 42 4.61 -10.83 -4.88
CA MET A 42 5.45 -11.99 -4.54
C MET A 42 4.56 -13.21 -4.37
N GLU A 43 5.04 -14.36 -4.83
CA GLU A 43 4.37 -15.64 -4.70
C GLU A 43 5.26 -16.62 -3.93
N GLN A 44 4.65 -17.39 -3.03
CA GLN A 44 5.34 -18.35 -2.20
C GLN A 44 4.46 -19.59 -1.99
N GLU A 45 5.03 -20.75 -2.26
CA GLU A 45 4.46 -22.04 -1.85
C GLU A 45 4.86 -22.36 -0.41
N VAL A 46 3.87 -22.66 0.44
CA VAL A 46 4.06 -22.99 1.86
C VAL A 46 3.52 -24.40 2.11
N PRO A 47 4.41 -25.39 2.34
CA PRO A 47 3.99 -26.73 2.71
C PRO A 47 3.31 -26.74 4.08
N THR A 48 2.12 -27.31 4.18
CA THR A 48 1.39 -27.49 5.44
C THR A 48 0.87 -28.92 5.60
N GLU A 49 0.36 -29.26 6.77
CA GLU A 49 -0.22 -30.58 7.04
C GLU A 49 -1.41 -30.89 6.12
N VAL A 50 -2.17 -29.87 5.73
CA VAL A 50 -3.34 -30.00 4.85
C VAL A 50 -2.99 -29.92 3.36
N GLY A 51 -1.71 -29.85 3.00
CA GLY A 51 -1.22 -29.69 1.63
C GLY A 51 -0.46 -28.38 1.41
N ASP A 52 -0.07 -28.11 0.18
CA ASP A 52 0.72 -26.94 -0.16
C ASP A 52 -0.22 -25.74 -0.37
N LEU A 53 0.09 -24.61 0.28
CA LEU A 53 -0.64 -23.36 0.15
C LEU A 53 0.10 -22.42 -0.80
N THR A 54 -0.60 -21.85 -1.78
CA THR A 54 -0.04 -20.79 -2.63
C THR A 54 -0.39 -19.43 -2.02
N MET A 55 0.61 -18.74 -1.46
CA MET A 55 0.47 -17.38 -0.93
C MET A 55 0.92 -16.35 -1.96
N ARG A 56 0.05 -15.39 -2.28
CA ARG A 56 0.38 -14.21 -3.10
C ARG A 56 0.28 -12.94 -2.27
N MET A 57 1.39 -12.21 -2.20
CA MET A 57 1.54 -10.99 -1.42
C MET A 57 1.66 -9.79 -2.37
N PHE A 58 0.84 -8.77 -2.16
CA PHE A 58 0.87 -7.50 -2.90
C PHE A 58 1.33 -6.41 -1.93
N MET A 59 2.54 -5.90 -2.11
CA MET A 59 3.23 -5.10 -1.10
C MET A 59 3.63 -3.71 -1.59
N VAL A 60 3.36 -2.69 -0.79
CA VAL A 60 3.91 -1.34 -0.95
C VAL A 60 4.80 -1.03 0.24
N ASP A 61 6.10 -0.85 -0.01
CA ASP A 61 7.04 -0.35 0.98
C ASP A 61 6.81 1.16 1.16
N ALA A 62 6.21 1.53 2.29
CA ALA A 62 5.93 2.90 2.65
C ALA A 62 6.96 3.49 3.62
N SER A 63 8.03 2.77 3.92
CA SER A 63 9.15 3.29 4.72
C SER A 63 9.97 4.35 3.98
N VAL A 64 9.76 4.48 2.67
CA VAL A 64 10.38 5.49 1.82
C VAL A 64 9.73 6.88 1.94
N TYR A 65 8.53 6.97 2.57
CA TYR A 65 7.82 8.24 2.73
C TYR A 65 8.25 8.95 4.02
N GLU A 66 8.26 10.28 3.96
CA GLU A 66 8.59 11.13 5.11
C GLU A 66 7.65 10.83 6.29
N GLY A 67 8.22 10.70 7.50
CA GLY A 67 7.46 10.42 8.72
C GLY A 67 7.10 8.95 8.95
N SER A 68 7.48 8.03 8.05
CA SER A 68 7.22 6.60 8.18
C SER A 68 8.52 5.80 8.29
N SER A 69 8.88 5.28 9.47
CA SER A 69 10.17 4.58 9.68
C SER A 69 10.06 3.05 9.77
N ASN A 70 9.10 2.41 9.08
CA ASN A 70 8.88 0.93 9.07
C ASN A 70 7.49 0.55 8.55
N LEU A 71 6.85 1.39 7.73
CA LEU A 71 5.49 1.15 7.29
C LEU A 71 5.46 0.32 6.00
N MET A 72 4.65 -0.74 5.97
CA MET A 72 4.38 -1.52 4.78
C MET A 72 2.89 -1.81 4.68
N TYR A 73 2.32 -1.61 3.51
CA TYR A 73 0.95 -2.02 3.19
C TYR A 73 1.02 -3.34 2.43
N MET A 74 0.20 -4.31 2.83
CA MET A 74 0.21 -5.63 2.22
C MET A 74 -1.19 -6.22 2.16
N VAL A 75 -1.54 -6.77 0.99
CA VAL A 75 -2.66 -7.69 0.83
C VAL A 75 -2.09 -9.09 0.61
N ILE A 76 -2.65 -10.09 1.31
CA ILE A 76 -2.30 -11.49 1.14
C ILE A 76 -3.52 -12.23 0.62
N HIS A 77 -3.39 -12.88 -0.53
CA HIS A 77 -4.35 -13.84 -1.05
C HIS A 77 -3.75 -15.25 -0.93
N THR A 78 -4.41 -16.12 -0.19
CA THR A 78 -3.96 -17.50 0.03
C THR A 78 -4.91 -18.47 -0.66
N GLU A 79 -4.37 -19.28 -1.55
CA GLU A 79 -5.08 -20.39 -2.17
C GLU A 79 -4.83 -21.67 -1.36
N TYR A 80 -5.91 -22.34 -0.97
CA TYR A 80 -5.87 -23.60 -0.25
C TYR A 80 -6.01 -24.77 -1.24
N PRO A 81 -5.38 -25.92 -0.95
CA PRO A 81 -5.49 -27.10 -1.80
C PRO A 81 -6.94 -27.56 -1.89
N VAL A 82 -7.39 -27.88 -3.11
CA VAL A 82 -8.75 -28.38 -3.38
C VAL A 82 -8.97 -29.75 -2.73
N ASN A 83 -7.90 -30.55 -2.62
CA ASN A 83 -7.91 -31.86 -1.98
C ASN A 83 -6.91 -31.87 -0.81
N PRO A 84 -7.33 -31.48 0.41
CA PRO A 84 -6.47 -31.56 1.58
C PRO A 84 -6.06 -33.02 1.87
N ARG A 85 -4.82 -33.21 2.33
CA ARG A 85 -4.24 -34.53 2.62
C ARG A 85 -4.91 -35.24 3.80
#